data_AF-T1I1Z1-F1
#
_entry.id   AF-T1I1Z1-F1
#
_cell.length_a   1.000
_cell.length_b   1.000
_cell.length_c   1.000
_cell.angle_alpha   90.00
_cell.angle_beta   90.00
_cell.angle_gamma   90.00
#
_symmetry.space_group_name_H-M   'P 1'
#
loop_
_entity.id
_entity.type
_entity.pdbx_description
1 polymer ?
#
loop_
_entity_poly.entity_id
_entity_poly.type
_entity_poly.pdbx_seq_one_letter_code
_entity_poly.pdbx_strand_id
1 'polypeptide(L)'
;RYLVAKEDIKPGTIILRVPPLVLGPTCINNTPICLSCYAPINDLVSCERCNQCGWPICGSGCKAQYLEDGHSDAECNALRKSTRKPETSKDYHLYNIILPLRVALLKLSNPCKWAEIQKMQSHTKFRKKNKELWNNNQKMIDCMKMDCGITEFSDQEMHSICGYLQVNSFSIENLALSGLYGKAFLLAHDCVPNTAHVFDSKFWMIIHATTLISKGDAVTLSYANTLQGTMARRAYLKETKYFNCSCKRCSDITELGTFLSGVKCYSCNAGYLLPVDPLDMKSVWRCSCESEKKAEYIFSLVERIFTEAESIKNKGIDEMEAFILKYSSTLHPNHYILFSIKCLLSQLYGKFNNYLIQDLSQDMLNRKAELCKYLLDIFDIIEPGLSRIRGITMYEFHAPLMIIAS
;
A
#
# COMPACT_ATOMS: atom_id res chain seq x y z
N ARG A 1 10.79 -17.35 9.25
CA ARG A 1 9.58 -18.18 9.46
C ARG A 1 8.57 -17.74 8.42
N TYR A 2 7.98 -18.67 7.68
CA TYR A 2 6.93 -18.36 6.72
C TYR A 2 5.90 -19.50 6.67
N LEU A 3 4.73 -19.23 6.09
CA LEU A 3 3.68 -20.23 5.89
C LEU A 3 3.94 -21.08 4.64
N VAL A 4 3.67 -22.37 4.74
CA VAL A 4 3.77 -23.35 3.64
C VAL A 4 2.46 -24.12 3.56
N ALA A 5 1.98 -24.37 2.35
CA ALA A 5 0.78 -25.14 2.11
C ALA A 5 0.99 -26.62 2.52
N LYS A 6 0.12 -27.14 3.39
CA LYS A 6 0.16 -28.55 3.82
C LYS A 6 -0.45 -29.50 2.77
N GLU A 7 -1.28 -28.97 1.89
CA GLU A 7 -2.03 -29.63 0.83
C GLU A 7 -2.26 -28.63 -0.32
N ASP A 8 -2.79 -29.10 -1.44
CA ASP A 8 -3.13 -28.22 -2.56
C ASP A 8 -4.30 -27.31 -2.18
N ILE A 9 -4.14 -26.00 -2.34
CA ILE A 9 -5.13 -24.98 -2.01
C ILE A 9 -5.67 -24.39 -3.31
N LYS A 10 -6.98 -24.57 -3.54
CA LYS A 10 -7.65 -24.05 -4.74
C LYS A 10 -7.80 -22.52 -4.70
N PRO A 11 -7.79 -21.83 -5.86
CA PRO A 11 -8.15 -20.42 -5.93
C PRO A 11 -9.48 -20.13 -5.22
N GLY A 12 -9.52 -19.04 -4.46
CA GLY A 12 -10.71 -18.58 -3.70
C GLY A 12 -10.85 -19.20 -2.32
N THR A 13 -10.03 -20.20 -1.97
CA THR A 13 -10.03 -20.77 -0.62
C THR A 13 -9.55 -19.74 0.39
N ILE A 14 -10.31 -19.54 1.48
CA ILE A 14 -9.89 -18.72 2.62
C ILE A 14 -8.82 -19.50 3.40
N ILE A 15 -7.61 -18.95 3.47
CA ILE A 15 -6.47 -19.55 4.15
C ILE A 15 -6.42 -19.08 5.60
N LEU A 16 -6.62 -17.78 5.83
CA LEU A 16 -6.64 -17.18 7.15
C LEU A 16 -7.79 -16.18 7.25
N ARG A 17 -8.42 -16.18 8.42
CA ARG A 17 -9.32 -15.13 8.86
C ARG A 17 -8.88 -14.68 10.24
N VAL A 18 -8.40 -13.44 10.34
CA VAL A 18 -7.67 -12.95 11.51
C VAL A 18 -8.28 -11.63 12.01
N PRO A 19 -8.67 -11.52 13.29
CA PRO A 19 -9.02 -10.24 13.88
C PRO A 19 -7.79 -9.33 14.03
N PRO A 20 -7.97 -8.00 14.05
CA PRO A 20 -6.90 -7.09 14.40
C PRO A 20 -6.43 -7.33 15.85
N LEU A 21 -5.12 -7.25 16.08
CA LEU A 21 -4.54 -7.13 17.42
C LEU A 21 -4.70 -5.70 17.93
N VAL A 22 -4.58 -4.73 17.02
CA VAL A 22 -4.78 -3.31 17.28
C VAL A 22 -5.14 -2.63 15.97
N LEU A 23 -5.99 -1.61 16.05
CA LEU A 23 -6.30 -0.69 14.96
C LEU A 23 -6.02 0.74 15.42
N GLY A 24 -5.70 1.61 14.48
CA GLY A 24 -5.54 3.02 14.78
C GLY A 24 -5.38 3.88 13.54
N PRO A 25 -5.63 5.19 13.69
CA PRO A 25 -5.55 6.16 12.61
C PRO A 25 -4.15 6.22 12.02
N THR A 26 -4.09 6.58 10.75
CA THR A 26 -2.87 6.98 10.04
C THR A 26 -3.05 8.37 9.47
N CYS A 27 -1.95 9.06 9.18
CA CYS A 27 -2.01 10.37 8.52
C CYS A 27 -2.23 10.28 7.00
N ILE A 28 -2.76 9.17 6.48
CA ILE A 28 -3.07 9.06 5.05
C ILE A 28 -4.15 10.11 4.72
N ASN A 29 -3.88 10.90 3.67
CA ASN A 29 -4.75 11.97 3.18
C ASN A 29 -5.13 13.04 4.23
N ASN A 30 -4.35 13.17 5.32
CA ASN A 30 -4.59 14.12 6.41
C ASN A 30 -6.05 14.10 6.93
N THR A 31 -6.73 12.95 6.83
CA THR A 31 -8.16 12.85 7.13
C THR A 31 -8.36 12.52 8.61
N PRO A 32 -8.97 13.41 9.41
CA PRO A 32 -9.30 13.11 10.79
C PRO A 32 -10.40 12.05 10.86
N ILE A 33 -10.31 11.13 11.82
CA ILE A 33 -11.30 10.07 12.01
C ILE A 33 -11.74 9.97 13.47
N CYS A 34 -12.95 9.50 13.71
CA CYS A 34 -13.43 9.20 15.04
C CYS A 34 -12.59 8.08 15.66
N LEU A 35 -11.99 8.32 16.84
CA LEU A 35 -11.18 7.29 17.52
C LEU A 35 -11.97 6.05 17.96
N SER A 36 -13.31 6.17 18.04
CA SER A 36 -14.21 5.11 18.47
C SER A 36 -14.64 4.19 17.33
N CYS A 37 -15.21 4.74 16.26
CA CYS A 37 -15.78 3.96 15.15
C CYS A 37 -15.03 4.10 13.82
N TYR A 38 -13.98 4.92 13.76
CA TYR A 38 -13.18 5.21 12.55
C TYR A 38 -13.92 5.89 11.40
N ALA A 39 -15.15 6.36 11.63
CA ALA A 39 -15.83 7.20 10.66
C ALA A 39 -15.03 8.50 10.41
N PRO A 40 -14.92 8.96 9.16
CA PRO A 40 -14.31 10.25 8.85
C PRO A 40 -14.98 11.39 9.62
N ILE A 41 -14.17 12.35 10.05
CA ILE A 41 -14.63 13.60 10.66
C ILE A 41 -14.39 14.72 9.65
N ASN A 42 -15.47 15.28 9.12
CA ASN A 42 -15.41 16.28 8.05
C ASN A 42 -14.87 17.63 8.53
N ASP A 43 -15.18 18.02 9.77
CA ASP A 43 -14.73 19.27 10.35
C ASP A 43 -14.37 19.08 11.82
N LEU A 44 -13.09 19.32 12.14
CA LEU A 44 -12.59 19.22 13.51
C LEU A 44 -13.11 20.34 14.42
N VAL A 45 -13.53 21.48 13.87
CA VAL A 45 -14.01 22.63 14.64
C VAL A 45 -15.41 22.37 15.18
N SER A 46 -16.32 21.87 14.34
CA SER A 46 -17.72 21.62 14.71
C SER A 46 -18.02 20.21 15.21
N CYS A 47 -17.09 19.25 15.10
CA CYS A 47 -17.37 17.89 15.56
C CYS A 47 -17.41 17.78 17.09
N GLU A 48 -18.16 16.78 17.56
CA GLU A 48 -18.28 16.48 18.96
C GLU A 48 -16.95 15.96 19.56
N ARG A 49 -16.84 16.04 20.88
CA ARG A 49 -15.65 15.69 21.64
C ARG A 49 -15.99 14.67 22.72
N CYS A 50 -15.06 13.77 23.00
CA CYS A 50 -15.19 12.87 24.13
C CYS A 50 -15.26 13.68 25.44
N ASN A 51 -16.32 13.48 26.24
CA ASN A 51 -16.55 14.24 27.47
C ASN A 51 -15.47 14.06 28.54
N GLN A 52 -14.65 13.00 28.44
CA GLN A 52 -13.60 12.71 29.41
C GLN A 52 -12.23 13.24 28.96
N CYS A 53 -11.81 12.92 27.74
CA CYS A 53 -10.45 13.24 27.26
C CYS A 53 -10.39 14.38 26.24
N GLY A 54 -11.52 14.87 25.75
CA GLY A 54 -11.60 15.97 24.78
C GLY A 54 -11.08 15.64 23.39
N TRP A 55 -10.94 14.37 23.01
CA TRP A 55 -10.57 13.99 21.63
C TRP A 55 -11.78 13.99 20.68
N PRO A 56 -11.60 14.31 19.39
CA PRO A 56 -12.66 14.28 18.38
C PRO A 56 -13.35 12.92 18.25
N ILE A 57 -14.68 12.96 18.19
CA ILE A 57 -15.55 11.81 17.93
C ILE A 57 -16.63 12.20 16.92
N CYS A 58 -17.23 11.22 16.24
CA CYS A 58 -18.29 11.48 15.26
C CYS A 58 -19.63 11.90 15.90
N GLY A 59 -19.79 11.70 17.22
CA GLY A 59 -20.99 12.05 17.96
C GLY A 59 -21.03 11.42 19.35
N SER A 60 -21.71 12.07 20.30
CA SER A 60 -21.88 11.65 21.70
C SER A 60 -22.58 10.29 21.82
N GLY A 61 -23.45 9.95 20.87
CA GLY A 61 -24.10 8.64 20.77
C GLY A 61 -23.30 7.54 20.06
N CYS A 62 -21.98 7.73 19.83
CA CYS A 62 -21.16 6.73 19.15
C CYS A 62 -21.08 5.42 19.96
N LYS A 63 -21.76 4.38 19.47
CA LYS A 63 -21.84 3.05 20.12
C LYS A 63 -20.50 2.32 20.28
N ALA A 64 -19.45 2.82 19.62
CA ALA A 64 -18.11 2.22 19.67
C ALA A 64 -17.17 2.91 20.67
N GLN A 65 -17.68 3.88 21.46
CA GLN A 65 -16.90 4.48 22.53
C GLN A 65 -16.51 3.43 23.57
N TYR A 66 -15.28 3.49 24.06
CA TYR A 66 -14.76 2.62 25.13
C TYR A 66 -14.67 1.13 24.78
N LEU A 67 -14.74 0.77 23.48
CA LEU A 67 -14.45 -0.58 23.02
C LEU A 67 -12.94 -0.85 22.95
N GLU A 68 -12.57 -2.13 23.11
CA GLU A 68 -11.17 -2.59 23.10
C GLU A 68 -10.46 -2.28 21.79
N ASP A 69 -11.16 -2.43 20.65
CA ASP A 69 -10.60 -2.19 19.32
C ASP A 69 -10.85 -0.74 18.84
N GLY A 70 -11.02 0.22 19.76
CA GLY A 70 -11.34 1.62 19.51
C GLY A 70 -10.84 2.55 20.62
N HIS A 71 -11.65 3.56 20.97
CA HIS A 71 -11.32 4.53 22.01
C HIS A 71 -11.54 3.96 23.42
N SER A 72 -10.70 3.01 23.85
CA SER A 72 -10.81 2.32 25.14
C SER A 72 -10.68 3.24 26.36
N ASP A 73 -11.13 2.78 27.54
CA ASP A 73 -10.96 3.53 28.80
C ASP A 73 -9.49 3.84 29.12
N ALA A 74 -8.58 2.89 28.85
CA ALA A 74 -7.15 3.08 29.06
C ALA A 74 -6.59 4.18 28.13
N GLU A 75 -7.02 4.20 26.86
CA GLU A 75 -6.67 5.26 25.92
C GLU A 75 -7.25 6.60 26.37
N CYS A 76 -8.53 6.63 26.74
CA CYS A 76 -9.19 7.84 27.22
C CYS A 76 -8.47 8.46 28.42
N ASN A 77 -8.11 7.63 29.41
CA ASN A 77 -7.37 8.06 30.59
C ASN A 77 -5.97 8.58 30.25
N ALA A 78 -5.26 7.94 29.33
CA ALA A 78 -3.96 8.43 28.86
C ALA A 78 -4.10 9.77 28.12
N LEU A 79 -5.04 9.85 27.18
CA LEU A 79 -5.27 11.05 26.40
C LEU A 79 -5.79 12.22 27.25
N ARG A 80 -6.58 11.98 28.30
CA ARG A 80 -7.09 13.03 29.20
C ARG A 80 -5.98 13.88 29.83
N LYS A 81 -4.78 13.32 30.01
CA LYS A 81 -3.61 14.04 30.53
C LYS A 81 -3.02 15.03 29.54
N SER A 82 -3.24 14.81 28.24
CA SER A 82 -2.71 15.67 27.18
C SER A 82 -3.52 16.95 27.06
N THR A 83 -2.84 18.09 27.04
CA THR A 83 -3.42 19.39 26.73
C THR A 83 -3.51 19.67 25.22
N ARG A 84 -2.84 18.87 24.38
CA ARG A 84 -2.82 19.03 22.92
C ARG A 84 -3.87 18.12 22.29
N LYS A 85 -4.89 18.72 21.68
CA LYS A 85 -5.95 18.01 20.94
C LYS A 85 -5.98 18.50 19.49
N PRO A 86 -6.42 17.66 18.54
CA PRO A 86 -6.67 18.14 17.20
C PRO A 86 -7.85 19.13 17.22
N GLU A 87 -7.60 20.36 16.82
CA GLU A 87 -8.62 21.41 16.74
C GLU A 87 -8.97 21.74 15.29
N THR A 88 -7.97 21.69 14.41
CA THR A 88 -8.09 22.02 13.00
C THR A 88 -7.56 20.89 12.12
N SER A 89 -7.90 20.92 10.83
CA SER A 89 -7.38 19.97 9.84
C SER A 89 -5.84 19.98 9.71
N LYS A 90 -5.15 21.02 10.21
CA LYS A 90 -3.68 21.09 10.24
C LYS A 90 -3.07 20.24 11.36
N ASP A 91 -3.88 19.83 12.33
CA ASP A 91 -3.45 19.07 13.52
C ASP A 91 -3.50 17.55 13.30
N TYR A 92 -3.65 17.10 12.04
CA TYR A 92 -3.69 15.68 11.67
C TYR A 92 -2.47 14.89 12.21
N HIS A 93 -1.32 15.55 12.36
CA HIS A 93 -0.10 14.94 12.87
C HIS A 93 -0.23 14.44 14.32
N LEU A 94 -1.16 14.99 15.11
CA LEU A 94 -1.43 14.54 16.49
C LEU A 94 -2.00 13.11 16.51
N TYR A 95 -2.65 12.65 15.43
CA TYR A 95 -3.15 11.28 15.34
C TYR A 95 -2.03 10.23 15.28
N ASN A 96 -0.79 10.62 14.93
CA ASN A 96 0.35 9.69 14.81
C ASN A 96 0.67 8.95 16.11
N ILE A 97 0.36 9.53 17.28
CA ILE A 97 0.65 8.89 18.56
C ILE A 97 -0.36 7.79 18.91
N ILE A 98 -1.56 7.79 18.31
CA ILE A 98 -2.68 6.96 18.76
C ILE A 98 -2.38 5.47 18.57
N LEU A 99 -1.96 5.06 17.37
CA LEU A 99 -1.70 3.65 17.11
C LEU A 99 -0.50 3.11 17.95
N PRO A 100 0.65 3.79 18.05
CA PRO A 100 1.71 3.44 19.01
C PRO A 100 1.24 3.41 20.47
N LEU A 101 0.41 4.38 20.89
CA LEU A 101 -0.17 4.42 22.23
C LEU A 101 -1.03 3.20 22.52
N ARG A 102 -1.91 2.81 21.59
CA ARG A 102 -2.72 1.60 21.74
C ARG A 102 -1.86 0.35 21.88
N VAL A 103 -0.78 0.22 21.10
CA VAL A 103 0.15 -0.90 21.24
C VAL A 103 0.83 -0.91 22.61
N ALA A 104 1.25 0.26 23.13
CA ALA A 104 1.83 0.35 24.47
C ALA A 104 0.80 -0.08 25.53
N LEU A 105 -0.43 0.43 25.45
CA LEU A 105 -1.49 0.13 26.41
C LEU A 105 -1.87 -1.36 26.43
N LEU A 106 -1.74 -2.09 25.31
CA LEU A 106 -1.97 -3.54 25.28
C LEU A 106 -1.08 -4.32 26.26
N LYS A 107 0.13 -3.84 26.55
CA LYS A 107 1.01 -4.47 27.57
C LYS A 107 0.33 -4.51 28.95
N LEU A 108 -0.49 -3.51 29.25
CA LEU A 108 -1.19 -3.34 30.52
C LEU A 108 -2.59 -3.98 30.48
N SER A 109 -3.34 -3.79 29.39
CA SER A 109 -4.75 -4.19 29.29
C SER A 109 -4.97 -5.58 28.70
N ASN A 110 -4.09 -6.06 27.81
CA ASN A 110 -4.25 -7.35 27.15
C ASN A 110 -2.87 -8.01 26.86
N PRO A 111 -2.26 -8.66 27.89
CA PRO A 111 -0.96 -9.31 27.76
C PRO A 111 -0.89 -10.38 26.67
N CYS A 112 -2.01 -11.01 26.32
CA CYS A 112 -2.07 -12.02 25.25
C CYS A 112 -1.87 -11.37 23.86
N LYS A 113 -2.59 -10.28 23.55
CA LYS A 113 -2.37 -9.51 22.31
C LYS A 113 -0.95 -8.95 22.27
N TRP A 114 -0.44 -8.43 23.39
CA TRP A 114 0.94 -7.97 23.49
C TRP A 114 1.97 -9.07 23.18
N ALA A 115 1.80 -10.26 23.74
CA ALA A 115 2.70 -11.40 23.48
C ALA A 115 2.70 -11.83 22.00
N GLU A 116 1.57 -11.72 21.28
CA GLU A 116 1.54 -11.93 19.83
C GLU A 116 2.32 -10.86 19.06
N ILE A 117 2.18 -9.58 19.43
CA ILE A 117 2.94 -8.48 18.81
C ILE A 117 4.44 -8.67 19.03
N GLN A 118 4.87 -9.13 20.21
CA GLN A 118 6.28 -9.39 20.51
C GLN A 118 6.91 -10.49 19.64
N LYS A 119 6.11 -11.32 18.96
CA LYS A 119 6.63 -12.32 17.99
C LYS A 119 7.01 -11.70 16.64
N MET A 120 6.58 -10.47 16.36
CA MET A 120 6.83 -9.75 15.13
C MET A 120 8.25 -9.16 15.09
N GLN A 121 8.75 -8.88 13.88
CA GLN A 121 10.06 -8.24 13.73
C GLN A 121 9.94 -6.72 13.86
N SER A 122 10.77 -6.11 14.72
CA SER A 122 10.87 -4.66 14.86
C SER A 122 11.99 -4.04 14.03
N HIS A 123 12.97 -4.84 13.61
CA HIS A 123 14.20 -4.41 12.92
C HIS A 123 14.90 -3.20 13.58
N THR A 124 14.84 -3.07 14.91
CA THR A 124 15.35 -1.90 15.65
C THR A 124 16.81 -1.58 15.31
N LYS A 125 17.68 -2.60 15.15
CA LYS A 125 19.09 -2.41 14.78
C LYS A 125 19.27 -1.73 13.42
N PHE A 126 18.44 -2.05 12.42
CA PHE A 126 18.51 -1.42 11.10
C PHE A 126 17.88 -0.04 11.12
N ARG A 127 16.71 0.10 11.75
CA ARG A 127 16.02 1.38 11.92
C ARG A 127 16.88 2.44 12.59
N LYS A 128 17.64 2.08 13.62
CA LYS A 128 18.54 3.00 14.33
C LYS A 128 19.62 3.61 13.43
N LYS A 129 19.96 2.96 12.31
CA LYS A 129 20.90 3.51 11.32
C LYS A 129 20.28 4.63 10.47
N ASN A 130 18.96 4.62 10.29
CA ASN A 130 18.22 5.72 9.68
C ASN A 130 17.96 6.80 10.74
N LYS A 131 18.84 7.79 10.82
CA LYS A 131 18.78 8.86 11.84
C LYS A 131 17.50 9.68 11.76
N GLU A 132 17.02 9.98 10.56
CA GLU A 132 15.80 10.76 10.36
C GLU A 132 14.59 10.02 10.92
N LEU A 133 14.39 8.77 10.50
CA LEU A 133 13.34 7.90 11.01
C LEU A 133 13.42 7.75 12.54
N TRP A 134 14.63 7.52 13.07
CA TRP A 134 14.85 7.35 14.49
C TRP A 134 14.48 8.60 15.29
N ASN A 135 14.90 9.77 14.83
CA ASN A 135 14.59 11.05 15.48
C ASN A 135 13.09 11.38 15.40
N ASN A 136 12.43 11.08 14.28
CA ASN A 136 10.98 11.25 14.15
C ASN A 136 10.22 10.34 15.12
N ASN A 137 10.65 9.08 15.27
CA ASN A 137 10.09 8.19 16.29
C ASN A 137 10.34 8.74 17.70
N GLN A 138 11.53 9.26 18.00
CA GLN A 138 11.84 9.82 19.32
C GLN A 138 10.90 10.98 19.66
N LYS A 139 10.69 11.94 18.76
CA LYS A 139 9.74 13.04 18.98
C LYS A 139 8.34 12.55 19.33
N MET A 140 7.87 11.51 18.62
CA MET A 140 6.57 10.90 18.87
C MET A 140 6.53 10.21 20.24
N ILE A 141 7.59 9.49 20.61
CA ILE A 141 7.74 8.83 21.91
C ILE A 141 7.74 9.88 23.03
N ASP A 142 8.52 10.96 22.89
CA ASP A 142 8.59 12.04 23.86
C ASP A 142 7.20 12.68 24.06
N CYS A 143 6.45 12.88 22.98
CA CYS A 143 5.05 13.34 23.06
C CYS A 143 4.18 12.36 23.85
N MET A 144 4.29 11.04 23.62
CA MET A 144 3.53 10.06 24.40
C MET A 144 3.91 10.07 25.89
N LYS A 145 5.19 10.23 26.21
CA LYS A 145 5.67 10.28 27.60
C LYS A 145 5.17 11.52 28.32
N MET A 146 5.35 12.70 27.69
CA MET A 146 5.01 13.99 28.29
C MET A 146 3.50 14.23 28.33
N ASP A 147 2.81 13.98 27.22
CA ASP A 147 1.40 14.35 27.09
C ASP A 147 0.45 13.26 27.57
N CYS A 148 0.78 11.99 27.32
CA CYS A 148 -0.10 10.86 27.67
C CYS A 148 0.32 10.20 28.99
N GLY A 149 1.43 10.64 29.59
CA GLY A 149 1.94 10.12 30.87
C GLY A 149 2.36 8.66 30.82
N ILE A 150 2.90 8.20 29.68
CA ILE A 150 3.39 6.83 29.48
C ILE A 150 4.84 6.75 29.98
N THR A 151 5.06 6.32 31.22
CA THR A 151 6.40 6.33 31.86
C THR A 151 6.94 4.93 32.16
N GLU A 152 6.12 3.91 32.03
CA GLU A 152 6.42 2.50 32.34
C GLU A 152 7.29 1.81 31.29
N PHE A 153 7.64 2.52 30.20
CA PHE A 153 8.36 1.97 29.05
C PHE A 153 9.72 2.65 28.87
N SER A 154 10.75 1.83 28.70
CA SER A 154 12.04 2.33 28.24
C SER A 154 11.94 2.88 26.81
N ASP A 155 12.83 3.82 26.45
CA ASP A 155 12.90 4.34 25.08
C ASP A 155 13.11 3.21 24.06
N GLN A 156 13.90 2.21 24.43
CA GLN A 156 14.18 1.05 23.58
C GLN A 156 12.93 0.20 23.33
N GLU A 157 12.08 0.00 24.34
CA GLU A 157 10.79 -0.67 24.19
C GLU A 157 9.84 0.16 23.31
N MET A 158 9.78 1.48 23.53
CA MET A 158 8.96 2.39 22.73
C MET A 158 9.39 2.41 21.26
N HIS A 159 10.68 2.44 20.97
CA HIS A 159 11.20 2.29 19.61
C HIS A 159 10.89 0.92 19.01
N SER A 160 10.79 -0.12 19.83
CA SER A 160 10.39 -1.46 19.38
C SER A 160 8.90 -1.52 19.04
N ILE A 161 8.04 -0.77 19.75
CA ILE A 161 6.62 -0.59 19.40
C ILE A 161 6.48 0.09 18.04
N CYS A 162 7.18 1.21 17.83
CA CYS A 162 7.27 1.86 16.52
C CYS A 162 7.80 0.86 15.47
N GLY A 163 8.76 0.02 15.90
CA GLY A 163 9.29 -1.20 15.26
C GLY A 163 8.23 -2.04 14.59
N TYR A 164 7.40 -2.65 15.44
CA TYR A 164 6.37 -3.58 15.05
C TYR A 164 5.38 -2.96 14.06
N LEU A 165 4.97 -1.72 14.30
CA LEU A 165 4.03 -1.00 13.44
C LEU A 165 4.58 -0.76 12.03
N GLN A 166 5.77 -0.16 11.90
CA GLN A 166 6.28 0.20 10.56
C GLN A 166 6.62 -1.03 9.70
N VAL A 167 6.99 -2.15 10.34
CA VAL A 167 7.38 -3.38 9.62
C VAL A 167 6.17 -4.26 9.30
N ASN A 168 5.17 -4.34 10.19
CA ASN A 168 4.14 -5.39 10.13
C ASN A 168 2.70 -4.87 10.01
N SER A 169 2.48 -3.55 10.01
CA SER A 169 1.13 -3.00 9.83
C SER A 169 0.60 -3.18 8.41
N PHE A 170 -0.72 -3.35 8.34
CA PHE A 170 -1.48 -3.36 7.09
C PHE A 170 -2.38 -2.13 7.06
N SER A 171 -2.31 -1.41 5.94
CA SER A 171 -3.14 -0.24 5.68
C SER A 171 -4.52 -0.66 5.16
N ILE A 172 -5.55 -0.02 5.69
CA ILE A 172 -6.93 -0.08 5.21
C ILE A 172 -7.17 1.25 4.51
N GLU A 173 -6.68 1.36 3.28
CA GLU A 173 -6.47 2.63 2.57
C GLU A 173 -7.74 3.48 2.45
N ASN A 174 -8.90 2.85 2.26
CA ASN A 174 -10.19 3.54 2.14
C ASN A 174 -10.61 4.30 3.42
N LEU A 175 -9.98 4.04 4.57
CA LEU A 175 -10.41 4.56 5.88
C LEU A 175 -9.27 5.26 6.65
N ALA A 176 -8.13 5.53 6.01
CA ALA A 176 -6.94 6.09 6.68
C ALA A 176 -6.58 5.34 7.98
N LEU A 177 -6.80 4.02 8.00
CA LEU A 177 -6.66 3.18 9.18
C LEU A 177 -5.53 2.17 8.97
N SER A 178 -4.78 1.83 10.01
CA SER A 178 -3.81 0.73 9.98
C SER A 178 -3.96 -0.18 11.18
N GLY A 179 -3.54 -1.43 11.03
CA GLY A 179 -3.56 -2.39 12.14
C GLY A 179 -2.48 -3.44 12.06
N LEU A 180 -2.25 -4.08 13.21
CA LEU A 180 -1.45 -5.31 13.31
C LEU A 180 -2.38 -6.51 13.33
N TYR A 181 -2.05 -7.54 12.57
CA TYR A 181 -2.84 -8.76 12.46
C TYR A 181 -2.00 -9.96 12.84
N GLY A 182 -2.49 -10.74 13.82
CA GLY A 182 -1.81 -11.96 14.27
C GLY A 182 -1.66 -12.98 13.14
N LYS A 183 -0.58 -13.75 13.12
CA LYS A 183 -0.27 -14.77 12.09
C LYS A 183 -0.09 -14.25 10.64
N ALA A 184 -0.70 -13.13 10.24
CA ALA A 184 -0.55 -12.54 8.90
C ALA A 184 0.90 -12.12 8.60
N PHE A 185 1.66 -11.73 9.63
CA PHE A 185 3.10 -11.44 9.50
C PHE A 185 3.97 -12.64 9.11
N LEU A 186 3.41 -13.87 9.08
CA LEU A 186 4.10 -15.08 8.64
C LEU A 186 3.97 -15.34 7.14
N LEU A 187 3.13 -14.62 6.41
CA LEU A 187 3.08 -14.74 4.95
C LEU A 187 4.39 -14.23 4.37
N ALA A 188 4.98 -14.94 3.41
CA ALA A 188 6.21 -14.47 2.80
C ALA A 188 5.93 -13.43 1.71
N HIS A 189 6.95 -12.65 1.35
CA HIS A 189 6.85 -11.78 0.20
C HIS A 189 7.11 -12.53 -1.10
N ASP A 190 6.26 -12.32 -2.11
CA ASP A 190 6.61 -12.51 -3.52
C ASP A 190 6.08 -11.32 -4.35
N CYS A 191 6.77 -10.95 -5.43
CA CYS A 191 6.32 -9.91 -6.37
C CYS A 191 5.26 -10.41 -7.35
N VAL A 192 4.98 -11.72 -7.37
CA VAL A 192 3.83 -12.37 -8.00
C VAL A 192 3.15 -13.23 -6.93
N PRO A 193 2.37 -12.62 -6.02
CA PRO A 193 1.82 -13.31 -4.87
C PRO A 193 0.74 -14.32 -5.26
N ASN A 194 0.62 -15.40 -4.48
CA ASN A 194 -0.44 -16.41 -4.64
C ASN A 194 -1.63 -16.21 -3.68
N THR A 195 -1.61 -15.13 -2.89
CA THR A 195 -2.74 -14.70 -2.06
C THR A 195 -3.03 -13.22 -2.22
N ALA A 196 -4.27 -12.86 -1.90
CA ALA A 196 -4.70 -11.48 -1.69
C ALA A 196 -5.40 -11.38 -0.34
N HIS A 197 -5.59 -10.16 0.13
CA HIS A 197 -6.32 -9.91 1.36
C HIS A 197 -7.41 -8.86 1.16
N VAL A 198 -8.47 -9.01 1.96
CA VAL A 198 -9.55 -8.04 2.09
C VAL A 198 -9.88 -7.86 3.58
N PHE A 199 -10.56 -6.75 3.90
CA PHE A 199 -11.07 -6.49 5.24
C PHE A 199 -12.59 -6.59 5.22
N ASP A 200 -13.17 -7.33 6.16
CA ASP A 200 -14.62 -7.35 6.35
C ASP A 200 -15.12 -6.10 7.11
N SER A 201 -16.43 -6.00 7.33
CA SER A 201 -17.04 -4.86 8.03
C SER A 201 -16.62 -4.72 9.51
N LYS A 202 -15.99 -5.74 10.09
CA LYS A 202 -15.40 -5.72 11.43
C LYS A 202 -13.88 -5.52 11.39
N PHE A 203 -13.33 -5.19 10.23
CA PHE A 203 -11.89 -5.07 9.97
C PHE A 203 -11.13 -6.38 10.16
N TRP A 204 -11.78 -7.54 10.11
CA TRP A 204 -11.04 -8.79 10.11
C TRP A 204 -10.36 -8.96 8.76
N MET A 205 -9.08 -9.31 8.80
CA MET A 205 -8.32 -9.62 7.59
C MET A 205 -8.69 -11.02 7.13
N ILE A 206 -9.16 -11.12 5.89
CA ILE A 206 -9.44 -12.37 5.20
C ILE A 206 -8.37 -12.50 4.12
N ILE A 207 -7.59 -13.58 4.18
CA ILE A 207 -6.56 -13.92 3.20
C ILE A 207 -7.07 -15.13 2.42
N HIS A 208 -7.14 -14.99 1.10
CA HIS A 208 -7.58 -16.05 0.19
C HIS A 208 -6.54 -16.33 -0.89
N ALA A 209 -6.51 -17.58 -1.35
CA ALA A 209 -5.68 -17.97 -2.48
C ALA A 209 -6.16 -17.28 -3.76
N THR A 210 -5.27 -16.65 -4.51
CA THR A 210 -5.60 -16.06 -5.82
C THR A 210 -5.39 -17.06 -6.95
N THR A 211 -4.39 -17.94 -6.80
CA THR A 211 -4.05 -19.02 -7.72
C THR A 211 -4.06 -20.37 -6.99
N LEU A 212 -3.82 -21.46 -7.73
CA LEU A 212 -3.56 -22.76 -7.11
C LEU A 212 -2.23 -22.67 -6.34
N ILE A 213 -2.24 -23.07 -5.08
CA ILE A 213 -1.03 -23.19 -4.25
C ILE A 213 -0.79 -24.68 -4.04
N SER A 214 0.29 -25.23 -4.59
CA SER A 214 0.57 -26.66 -4.46
C SER A 214 1.04 -26.98 -3.04
N LYS A 215 0.81 -28.22 -2.60
CA LYS A 215 1.40 -28.74 -1.36
C LYS A 215 2.91 -28.52 -1.34
N GLY A 216 3.40 -27.90 -0.26
CA GLY A 216 4.82 -27.59 -0.07
C GLY A 216 5.22 -26.21 -0.59
N ASP A 217 4.38 -25.53 -1.35
CA ASP A 217 4.66 -24.16 -1.80
C ASP A 217 4.46 -23.16 -0.65
N ALA A 218 5.25 -22.08 -0.67
CA ALA A 218 5.09 -20.98 0.25
C ALA A 218 3.78 -20.22 -0.02
N VAL A 219 3.10 -19.80 1.05
CA VAL A 219 1.93 -18.92 0.95
C VAL A 219 2.45 -17.47 1.01
N THR A 220 2.21 -16.71 -0.06
CA THR A 220 2.87 -15.42 -0.30
C THR A 220 1.89 -14.29 -0.54
N LEU A 221 2.25 -13.09 -0.09
CA LEU A 221 1.59 -11.83 -0.40
C LEU A 221 2.61 -10.78 -0.87
N SER A 222 2.18 -9.72 -1.55
CA SER A 222 3.10 -8.66 -1.92
C SER A 222 3.17 -7.57 -0.85
N TYR A 223 4.38 -7.25 -0.38
CA TYR A 223 4.62 -6.12 0.53
C TYR A 223 4.84 -4.82 -0.23
N ALA A 224 5.11 -4.90 -1.53
CA ALA A 224 5.33 -3.76 -2.40
C ALA A 224 4.20 -3.66 -3.43
N ASN A 225 4.09 -2.51 -4.08
CA ASN A 225 3.16 -2.34 -5.19
C ASN A 225 3.59 -3.23 -6.37
N THR A 226 2.77 -4.23 -6.70
CA THR A 226 2.98 -5.18 -7.80
C THR A 226 3.10 -4.49 -9.16
N LEU A 227 2.50 -3.31 -9.32
CA LEU A 227 2.48 -2.55 -10.57
C LEU A 227 3.79 -1.83 -10.87
N GLN A 228 4.64 -1.59 -9.87
CA GLN A 228 5.93 -0.93 -10.06
C GLN A 228 6.96 -1.87 -10.69
N GLY A 229 8.05 -1.33 -11.27
CA GLY A 229 9.18 -2.09 -11.79
C GLY A 229 10.14 -2.64 -10.71
N THR A 230 10.99 -3.60 -11.08
CA THR A 230 11.85 -4.35 -10.14
C THR A 230 12.69 -3.47 -9.23
N MET A 231 13.30 -2.41 -9.76
CA MET A 231 14.17 -1.52 -8.98
C MET A 231 13.39 -0.75 -7.90
N ALA A 232 12.22 -0.21 -8.26
CA ALA A 232 11.35 0.49 -7.32
C ALA A 232 10.83 -0.45 -6.21
N ARG A 233 10.36 -1.65 -6.57
CA ARG A 233 9.91 -2.64 -5.58
C ARG A 233 11.04 -3.05 -4.63
N ARG A 234 12.23 -3.36 -5.16
CA ARG A 234 13.40 -3.76 -4.33
C ARG A 234 13.87 -2.64 -3.42
N ALA A 235 13.92 -1.39 -3.91
CA ALA A 235 14.25 -0.23 -3.09
C ALA A 235 13.26 -0.07 -1.92
N TYR A 236 11.96 -0.12 -2.21
CA TYR A 236 10.91 -0.05 -1.19
C TYR A 236 11.02 -1.15 -0.14
N LEU A 237 11.23 -2.40 -0.55
CA LEU A 237 11.37 -3.54 0.38
C LEU A 237 12.63 -3.42 1.24
N LYS A 238 13.73 -2.94 0.66
CA LYS A 238 14.98 -2.73 1.40
C LYS A 238 14.81 -1.63 2.46
N GLU A 239 14.13 -0.56 2.10
CA GLU A 239 13.90 0.59 2.99
C GLU A 239 12.92 0.27 4.13
N THR A 240 11.79 -0.37 3.79
CA THR A 240 10.67 -0.55 4.73
C THR A 240 10.67 -1.91 5.44
N LYS A 241 11.19 -2.95 4.79
CA LYS A 241 11.20 -4.34 5.29
C LYS A 241 12.60 -4.91 5.51
N TYR A 242 13.66 -4.17 5.18
CA TYR A 242 15.06 -4.51 5.47
C TYR A 242 15.57 -5.81 4.81
N PHE A 243 15.04 -6.18 3.64
CA PHE A 243 15.55 -7.30 2.84
C PHE A 243 15.56 -6.98 1.34
N ASN A 244 16.28 -7.78 0.56
CA ASN A 244 16.30 -7.69 -0.90
C ASN A 244 15.57 -8.89 -1.52
N CYS A 245 14.52 -8.67 -2.31
CA CYS A 245 13.72 -9.74 -2.90
C CYS A 245 14.36 -10.36 -4.16
N SER A 246 14.65 -11.65 -4.16
CA SER A 246 15.19 -12.39 -5.31
C SER A 246 14.17 -13.35 -5.93
N CYS A 247 12.86 -13.03 -5.86
CA CYS A 247 11.81 -13.85 -6.49
C CYS A 247 12.02 -13.96 -8.01
N LYS A 248 11.32 -14.90 -8.65
CA LYS A 248 11.44 -15.16 -10.10
C LYS A 248 11.31 -13.88 -10.95
N ARG A 249 10.36 -13.01 -10.60
CA ARG A 249 10.13 -11.74 -11.31
C ARG A 249 11.26 -10.73 -11.10
N CYS A 250 11.83 -10.63 -9.89
CA CYS A 250 12.94 -9.72 -9.62
C CYS A 250 14.25 -10.20 -10.25
N SER A 251 14.43 -11.50 -10.41
CA SER A 251 15.65 -12.10 -10.97
C SER A 251 15.62 -12.17 -12.50
N ASP A 252 14.47 -11.96 -13.12
CA ASP A 252 14.32 -11.91 -14.59
C ASP A 252 14.50 -10.47 -15.11
N ILE A 253 15.43 -10.32 -16.06
CA ILE A 253 15.77 -9.05 -16.73
C ILE A 253 14.55 -8.43 -17.43
N THR A 254 13.61 -9.25 -17.90
CA THR A 254 12.40 -8.82 -18.61
C THR A 254 11.18 -8.70 -17.70
N GLU A 255 11.31 -8.98 -16.40
CA GLU A 255 10.21 -9.06 -15.44
C GLU A 255 9.08 -10.00 -15.90
N LEU A 256 9.41 -11.25 -16.27
CA LEU A 256 8.51 -12.26 -16.80
C LEU A 256 7.95 -11.88 -18.19
N GLY A 257 8.77 -11.27 -19.04
CA GLY A 257 8.37 -10.81 -20.37
C GLY A 257 7.48 -9.57 -20.36
N THR A 258 7.26 -8.92 -19.20
CA THR A 258 6.39 -7.74 -19.12
C THR A 258 7.12 -6.44 -19.49
N PHE A 259 8.44 -6.38 -19.34
CA PHE A 259 9.27 -5.19 -19.56
C PHE A 259 8.77 -3.96 -18.78
N LEU A 260 8.24 -4.16 -17.56
CA LEU A 260 7.69 -3.09 -16.72
C LEU A 260 8.71 -2.00 -16.37
N SER A 261 10.01 -2.29 -16.42
CA SER A 261 11.09 -1.31 -16.22
C SER A 261 11.79 -0.87 -17.52
N GLY A 262 11.33 -1.33 -18.69
CA GLY A 262 12.04 -1.13 -19.97
C GLY A 262 12.05 0.33 -20.46
N VAL A 263 13.23 0.81 -20.85
CA VAL A 263 13.42 2.13 -21.48
C VAL A 263 13.82 1.92 -22.95
N LYS A 264 13.25 2.69 -23.88
CA LYS A 264 13.59 2.56 -25.31
C LYS A 264 15.06 2.93 -25.56
N CYS A 265 15.71 2.14 -26.41
CA CYS A 265 17.09 2.39 -26.81
C CYS A 265 17.15 3.36 -28.01
N TYR A 266 17.63 4.59 -27.78
CA TYR A 266 17.80 5.58 -28.85
C TYR A 266 18.86 5.23 -29.89
N SER A 267 19.77 4.30 -29.58
CA SER A 267 20.85 3.91 -30.50
C SER A 267 20.35 3.04 -31.66
N CYS A 268 19.31 2.22 -31.45
CA CYS A 268 18.74 1.35 -32.49
C CYS A 268 17.24 1.55 -32.74
N ASN A 269 16.53 2.30 -31.87
CA ASN A 269 15.10 2.56 -31.90
C ASN A 269 14.16 1.34 -31.87
N ALA A 270 14.68 0.11 -31.95
CA ALA A 270 13.92 -1.14 -31.92
C ALA A 270 14.01 -1.87 -30.58
N GLY A 271 15.14 -1.74 -29.86
CA GLY A 271 15.39 -2.45 -28.61
C GLY A 271 15.11 -1.64 -27.35
N TYR A 272 15.27 -2.30 -26.20
CA TYR A 272 15.07 -1.71 -24.88
C TYR A 272 16.33 -1.85 -24.04
N LEU A 273 16.66 -0.80 -23.30
CA LEU A 273 17.64 -0.82 -22.22
C LEU A 273 17.00 -1.52 -21.01
N LEU A 274 17.68 -2.56 -20.51
CA LEU A 274 17.30 -3.35 -19.33
C LEU A 274 18.51 -3.54 -18.42
N PRO A 275 18.35 -3.73 -17.11
CA PRO A 275 19.47 -3.98 -16.22
C PRO A 275 20.16 -5.30 -16.59
N VAL A 276 21.49 -5.30 -16.66
CA VAL A 276 22.27 -6.52 -16.94
C VAL A 276 22.15 -7.52 -15.78
N ASP A 277 22.13 -7.00 -14.55
CA ASP A 277 21.81 -7.72 -13.33
C ASP A 277 20.63 -7.01 -12.63
N PRO A 278 19.41 -7.55 -12.68
CA PRO A 278 18.23 -6.92 -12.09
C PRO A 278 18.24 -6.97 -10.55
N LEU A 279 19.14 -7.74 -9.93
CA LEU A 279 19.30 -7.79 -8.48
C LEU A 279 20.33 -6.77 -7.97
N ASP A 280 21.16 -6.19 -8.83
CA ASP A 280 22.05 -5.08 -8.47
C ASP A 280 21.46 -3.72 -8.88
N MET A 281 21.16 -2.89 -7.89
CA MET A 281 20.66 -1.52 -8.10
C MET A 281 21.66 -0.62 -8.85
N LYS A 282 22.93 -1.00 -8.90
CA LYS A 282 23.99 -0.27 -9.62
C LYS A 282 24.32 -0.87 -10.98
N SER A 283 23.62 -1.94 -11.37
CA SER A 283 23.89 -2.62 -12.63
C SER A 283 23.75 -1.68 -13.82
N VAL A 284 24.67 -1.79 -14.77
CA VAL A 284 24.55 -1.09 -16.05
C VAL A 284 23.32 -1.59 -16.80
N TRP A 285 22.73 -0.71 -17.58
CA TRP A 285 21.59 -1.02 -18.42
C TRP A 285 22.04 -1.18 -19.86
N ARG A 286 21.71 -2.32 -20.47
CA ARG A 286 22.17 -2.69 -21.81
C ARG A 286 21.00 -3.04 -22.72
N CYS A 287 21.12 -2.65 -23.97
CA CYS A 287 20.21 -3.05 -25.05
C CYS A 287 20.77 -4.26 -25.81
N SER A 288 19.93 -4.99 -26.54
CA SER A 288 20.38 -6.04 -27.47
C SER A 288 21.33 -5.55 -28.57
N CYS A 289 21.33 -4.25 -28.89
CA CYS A 289 22.31 -3.62 -29.78
C CYS A 289 23.61 -3.19 -29.07
N GLU A 290 23.85 -3.68 -27.85
CA GLU A 290 25.04 -3.42 -27.02
C GLU A 290 25.19 -1.98 -26.50
N SER A 291 24.27 -1.07 -26.86
CA SER A 291 24.25 0.26 -26.26
C SER A 291 24.00 0.18 -24.76
N GLU A 292 24.82 0.90 -23.99
CA GLU A 292 24.76 0.92 -22.54
C GLU A 292 24.42 2.30 -21.95
N LYS A 293 23.82 2.29 -20.77
CA LYS A 293 23.63 3.45 -19.89
C LYS A 293 23.89 3.05 -18.44
N LYS A 294 24.41 3.99 -17.66
CA LYS A 294 24.56 3.78 -16.20
C LYS A 294 23.20 3.82 -15.50
N ALA A 295 23.09 3.13 -14.36
CA ALA A 295 21.87 3.09 -13.57
C ALA A 295 21.38 4.49 -13.16
N GLU A 296 22.29 5.40 -12.81
CA GLU A 296 21.97 6.76 -12.38
C GLU A 296 21.27 7.57 -13.47
N TYR A 297 21.65 7.36 -14.74
CA TYR A 297 20.97 7.98 -15.87
C TYR A 297 19.54 7.48 -16.01
N ILE A 298 19.33 6.16 -15.88
CA ILE A 298 18.00 5.57 -15.97
C ILE A 298 17.12 6.03 -14.81
N PHE A 299 17.64 6.07 -13.59
CA PHE A 299 16.88 6.51 -12.42
C PHE A 299 16.46 7.97 -12.53
N SER A 300 17.38 8.88 -12.89
CA SER A 300 17.04 10.30 -13.07
C SER A 300 16.03 10.53 -14.20
N LEU A 301 16.13 9.77 -15.30
CA LEU A 301 15.14 9.79 -16.38
C LEU A 301 13.76 9.36 -15.87
N VAL A 302 13.69 8.21 -15.21
CA VAL A 302 12.45 7.59 -14.73
C VAL A 302 11.81 8.44 -13.63
N GLU A 303 12.58 8.98 -12.70
CA GLU A 303 12.10 9.86 -11.62
C GLU A 303 11.48 11.16 -12.16
N ARG A 304 12.11 11.78 -13.16
CA ARG A 304 11.56 12.95 -13.84
C ARG A 304 10.22 12.66 -14.51
N ILE A 305 10.13 11.54 -15.23
CA ILE A 305 8.88 11.14 -15.91
C ILE A 305 7.80 10.76 -14.89
N PHE A 306 8.19 10.09 -13.80
CA PHE A 306 7.28 9.73 -12.71
C PHE A 306 6.68 10.97 -12.04
N THR A 307 7.52 11.98 -11.76
CA THR A 307 7.07 13.25 -11.18
C THR A 307 6.07 13.96 -12.08
N GLU A 308 6.31 13.98 -13.39
CA GLU A 308 5.35 14.52 -14.36
C GLU A 308 4.05 13.70 -14.38
N ALA A 309 4.14 12.36 -14.34
CA ALA A 309 2.97 11.48 -14.29
C ALA A 309 2.08 11.77 -13.08
N GLU A 310 2.65 11.91 -11.87
CA GLU A 310 1.89 12.26 -10.67
C GLU A 310 1.15 13.59 -10.82
N SER A 311 1.74 14.58 -11.50
CA SER A 311 1.08 15.88 -11.75
C SER A 311 -0.10 15.81 -12.72
N ILE A 312 -0.13 14.79 -13.59
CA ILE A 312 -1.13 14.65 -14.66
C ILE A 312 -2.34 13.83 -14.21
N LYS A 313 -2.19 12.97 -13.18
CA LYS A 313 -3.29 12.13 -12.66
C LYS A 313 -4.54 12.92 -12.26
N ASN A 314 -4.41 14.22 -11.97
CA ASN A 314 -5.50 15.10 -11.56
C ASN A 314 -5.99 16.06 -12.68
N LYS A 315 -5.44 15.99 -13.90
CA LYS A 315 -5.70 16.97 -14.97
C LYS A 315 -6.83 16.57 -15.92
N GLY A 316 -7.05 15.28 -16.14
CA GLY A 316 -8.12 14.80 -17.03
C GLY A 316 -7.68 13.63 -17.91
N ILE A 317 -8.60 13.15 -18.74
CA ILE A 317 -8.37 12.02 -19.66
C ILE A 317 -7.45 12.45 -20.82
N ASP A 318 -7.67 13.64 -21.39
CA ASP A 318 -6.92 14.12 -22.56
C ASP A 318 -5.42 14.29 -22.25
N GLU A 319 -5.09 14.86 -21.08
CA GLU A 319 -3.71 15.02 -20.64
C GLU A 319 -3.04 13.67 -20.36
N MET A 320 -3.79 12.69 -19.85
CA MET A 320 -3.28 11.34 -19.62
C MET A 320 -2.98 10.60 -20.94
N GLU A 321 -3.85 10.70 -21.94
CA GLU A 321 -3.59 10.13 -23.27
C GLU A 321 -2.41 10.84 -23.96
N ALA A 322 -2.35 12.18 -23.88
CA ALA A 322 -1.21 12.95 -24.41
C ALA A 322 0.10 12.55 -23.72
N PHE A 323 0.09 12.30 -22.42
CA PHE A 323 1.25 11.80 -21.68
C PHE A 323 1.71 10.43 -22.16
N ILE A 324 0.77 9.49 -22.37
CA ILE A 324 1.09 8.17 -22.92
C ILE A 324 1.73 8.30 -24.30
N LEU A 325 1.16 9.13 -25.19
CA LEU A 325 1.71 9.36 -26.53
C LEU A 325 3.12 9.94 -26.47
N LYS A 326 3.33 10.99 -25.67
CA LYS A 326 4.63 11.66 -25.48
C LYS A 326 5.71 10.66 -25.07
N TYR A 327 5.43 9.83 -24.06
CA TYR A 327 6.44 8.94 -23.48
C TYR A 327 6.51 7.55 -24.10
N SER A 328 5.62 7.21 -25.02
CA SER A 328 5.72 5.96 -25.82
C SER A 328 6.95 5.93 -26.73
N SER A 329 7.58 7.08 -27.00
CA SER A 329 8.86 7.19 -27.71
C SER A 329 10.09 6.92 -26.82
N THR A 330 9.91 6.96 -25.49
CA THR A 330 10.99 6.93 -24.49
C THR A 330 10.95 5.67 -23.64
N LEU A 331 9.75 5.16 -23.33
CA LEU A 331 9.54 4.02 -22.45
C LEU A 331 8.97 2.83 -23.22
N HIS A 332 9.17 1.63 -22.69
CA HIS A 332 8.42 0.46 -23.15
C HIS A 332 6.91 0.73 -23.00
N PRO A 333 6.03 0.27 -23.92
CA PRO A 333 4.58 0.47 -23.78
C PRO A 333 4.01 -0.02 -22.44
N ASN A 334 4.58 -1.10 -21.91
CA ASN A 334 4.23 -1.68 -20.61
C ASN A 334 4.96 -1.03 -19.43
N HIS A 335 5.83 -0.03 -19.63
CA HIS A 335 6.60 0.55 -18.52
C HIS A 335 5.66 1.02 -17.40
N TYR A 336 6.00 0.73 -16.15
CA TYR A 336 5.08 0.83 -15.01
C TYR A 336 4.43 2.21 -14.85
N ILE A 337 5.14 3.28 -15.25
CA ILE A 337 4.58 4.65 -15.27
C ILE A 337 3.40 4.73 -16.24
N LEU A 338 3.62 4.36 -17.51
CA LEU A 338 2.56 4.36 -18.53
C LEU A 338 1.44 3.39 -18.14
N PHE A 339 1.80 2.23 -17.63
CA PHE A 339 0.87 1.23 -17.14
C PHE A 339 -0.03 1.76 -16.03
N SER A 340 0.51 2.52 -15.07
CA SER A 340 -0.28 3.14 -14.00
C SER A 340 -1.29 4.17 -14.52
N ILE A 341 -0.92 4.95 -15.56
CA ILE A 341 -1.84 5.89 -16.22
C ILE A 341 -2.93 5.13 -17.00
N LYS A 342 -2.59 4.02 -17.68
CA LYS A 342 -3.58 3.15 -18.33
C LYS A 342 -4.57 2.56 -17.33
N CYS A 343 -4.11 2.13 -16.15
CA CYS A 343 -4.99 1.67 -15.06
C CYS A 343 -5.99 2.76 -14.64
N LEU A 344 -5.54 4.01 -14.53
CA LEU A 344 -6.40 5.15 -14.21
C LEU A 344 -7.40 5.43 -15.34
N LEU A 345 -6.94 5.57 -16.58
CA LEU A 345 -7.79 5.78 -17.75
C LEU A 345 -8.89 4.72 -17.86
N SER A 346 -8.56 3.44 -17.63
CA SER A 346 -9.55 2.35 -17.66
C SER A 346 -10.71 2.56 -16.68
N GLN A 347 -10.48 3.27 -15.57
CA GLN A 347 -11.50 3.57 -14.55
C GLN A 347 -12.16 4.94 -14.76
N LEU A 348 -11.52 5.87 -15.48
CA LEU A 348 -12.05 7.22 -15.73
C LEU A 348 -13.01 7.27 -16.91
N TYR A 349 -12.69 6.58 -18.02
CA TYR A 349 -13.61 6.46 -19.15
C TYR A 349 -14.93 5.85 -18.67
N GLY A 350 -16.05 6.53 -18.90
CA GLY A 350 -17.38 6.08 -18.51
C GLY A 350 -17.90 6.64 -17.18
N LYS A 351 -17.10 7.40 -16.41
CA LYS A 351 -17.45 7.82 -15.03
C LYS A 351 -17.35 9.32 -14.72
N PHE A 352 -16.75 10.11 -15.60
CA PHE A 352 -16.56 11.55 -15.39
C PHE A 352 -17.45 12.39 -16.30
N ASN A 353 -17.76 13.63 -15.91
CA ASN A 353 -18.52 14.56 -16.73
C ASN A 353 -17.87 14.73 -18.11
N ASN A 354 -18.67 14.73 -19.18
CA ASN A 354 -18.26 14.66 -20.60
C ASN A 354 -17.64 13.32 -21.06
N TYR A 355 -17.56 12.34 -20.16
CA TYR A 355 -17.04 11.00 -20.39
C TYR A 355 -17.93 9.94 -19.74
N LEU A 356 -19.22 10.22 -19.54
CA LEU A 356 -20.15 9.22 -19.02
C LEU A 356 -20.32 8.12 -20.07
N ILE A 357 -20.56 6.90 -19.63
CA ILE A 357 -20.53 5.73 -20.52
C ILE A 357 -21.46 5.86 -21.73
N GLN A 358 -22.62 6.50 -21.54
CA GLN A 358 -23.64 6.76 -22.58
C GLN A 358 -23.24 7.86 -23.57
N ASP A 359 -22.29 8.72 -23.19
CA ASP A 359 -21.84 9.86 -23.98
C ASP A 359 -20.51 9.56 -24.71
N LEU A 360 -19.94 8.37 -24.51
CA LEU A 360 -18.70 7.96 -25.16
C LEU A 360 -18.93 7.70 -26.66
N SER A 361 -18.03 8.23 -27.50
CA SER A 361 -18.00 7.86 -28.91
C SER A 361 -17.56 6.40 -29.10
N GLN A 362 -17.82 5.85 -30.29
CA GLN A 362 -17.38 4.51 -30.65
C GLN A 362 -15.86 4.32 -30.45
N ASP A 363 -15.06 5.31 -30.83
CA ASP A 363 -13.60 5.27 -30.67
C ASP A 363 -13.19 5.24 -29.19
N MET A 364 -13.89 5.99 -28.32
CA MET A 364 -13.62 6.00 -26.89
C MET A 364 -14.03 4.70 -26.21
N LEU A 365 -15.15 4.10 -26.64
CA LEU A 365 -15.58 2.77 -26.17
C LEU A 365 -14.54 1.70 -26.56
N ASN A 366 -14.11 1.70 -27.82
CA ASN A 366 -13.05 0.81 -28.32
C ASN A 366 -11.75 1.04 -27.53
N ARG A 367 -11.35 2.30 -27.31
CA ARG A 367 -10.16 2.63 -26.53
C ARG A 367 -10.24 2.11 -25.08
N LYS A 368 -11.36 2.29 -24.39
CA LYS A 368 -11.57 1.75 -23.04
C LYS A 368 -11.48 0.22 -23.05
N ALA A 369 -12.09 -0.43 -24.04
CA ALA A 369 -12.05 -1.89 -24.21
C ALA A 369 -10.61 -2.40 -24.44
N GLU A 370 -9.85 -1.76 -25.32
CA GLU A 370 -8.44 -2.07 -25.58
C GLU A 370 -7.58 -1.91 -24.32
N LEU A 371 -7.75 -0.81 -23.59
CA LEU A 371 -7.04 -0.57 -22.33
C LEU A 371 -7.33 -1.69 -21.33
N CYS A 372 -8.60 -2.04 -21.12
CA CYS A 372 -8.96 -3.08 -20.17
C CYS A 372 -8.38 -4.45 -20.56
N LYS A 373 -8.48 -4.84 -21.83
CA LYS A 373 -7.91 -6.09 -22.33
C LYS A 373 -6.39 -6.14 -22.11
N TYR A 374 -5.70 -5.08 -22.52
CA TYR A 374 -4.26 -4.94 -22.38
C TYR A 374 -3.81 -5.02 -20.90
N LEU A 375 -4.56 -4.40 -19.98
CA LEU A 375 -4.28 -4.47 -18.55
C LEU A 375 -4.44 -5.90 -18.01
N LEU A 376 -5.50 -6.61 -18.41
CA LEU A 376 -5.75 -8.00 -18.00
C LEU A 376 -4.61 -8.94 -18.45
N ASP A 377 -4.11 -8.77 -19.67
CA ASP A 377 -2.99 -9.57 -20.19
C ASP A 377 -1.72 -9.43 -19.32
N ILE A 378 -1.45 -8.23 -18.80
CA ILE A 378 -0.32 -8.00 -17.89
C ILE A 378 -0.62 -8.51 -16.47
N PHE A 379 -1.84 -8.36 -15.97
CA PHE A 379 -2.23 -8.89 -14.66
C PHE A 379 -2.16 -10.41 -14.58
N ASP A 380 -2.40 -11.12 -15.69
CA ASP A 380 -2.21 -12.57 -15.76
C ASP A 380 -0.77 -13.01 -15.49
N ILE A 381 0.20 -12.08 -15.58
CA ILE A 381 1.60 -12.34 -15.29
C ILE A 381 1.98 -11.85 -13.88
N ILE A 382 1.60 -10.63 -13.50
CA ILE A 382 2.12 -9.99 -12.27
C ILE A 382 1.21 -10.11 -11.05
N GLU A 383 -0.10 -10.33 -11.25
CA GLU A 383 -1.08 -10.44 -10.18
C GLU A 383 -2.21 -11.42 -10.56
N PRO A 384 -1.85 -12.69 -10.86
CA PRO A 384 -2.73 -13.65 -11.51
C PRO A 384 -3.89 -14.10 -10.62
N GLY A 385 -4.92 -14.62 -11.29
CA GLY A 385 -6.04 -15.29 -10.63
C GLY A 385 -7.03 -14.33 -9.97
N LEU A 386 -7.53 -14.67 -8.78
CA LEU A 386 -8.62 -13.95 -8.10
C LEU A 386 -8.15 -12.68 -7.35
N SER A 387 -7.45 -11.80 -8.06
CA SER A 387 -6.96 -10.52 -7.53
C SER A 387 -7.99 -9.38 -7.67
N ARG A 388 -7.93 -8.42 -6.75
CA ARG A 388 -8.88 -7.29 -6.73
C ARG A 388 -8.75 -6.42 -7.97
N ILE A 389 -7.52 -6.13 -8.40
CA ILE A 389 -7.28 -5.25 -9.55
C ILE A 389 -7.83 -5.86 -10.84
N ARG A 390 -7.66 -7.18 -11.04
CA ARG A 390 -8.24 -7.89 -12.17
C ARG A 390 -9.77 -7.82 -12.13
N GLY A 391 -10.38 -8.03 -10.95
CA GLY A 391 -11.83 -7.90 -10.78
C GLY A 391 -12.36 -6.52 -11.14
N ILE A 392 -11.69 -5.45 -10.71
CA ILE A 392 -12.04 -4.06 -11.08
C ILE A 392 -11.92 -3.88 -12.60
N THR A 393 -10.82 -4.31 -13.21
CA THR A 393 -10.62 -4.16 -14.65
C THR A 393 -11.63 -4.95 -15.48
N MET A 394 -12.02 -6.16 -15.04
CA MET A 394 -13.09 -6.92 -15.70
C MET A 394 -14.45 -6.21 -15.60
N TYR A 395 -14.75 -5.60 -14.44
CA TYR A 395 -15.94 -4.78 -14.27
C TYR A 395 -15.95 -3.57 -15.21
N GLU A 396 -14.82 -2.86 -15.32
CA GLU A 396 -14.66 -1.76 -16.26
C GLU A 396 -14.76 -2.21 -17.73
N PHE A 397 -14.29 -3.41 -18.05
CA PHE A 397 -14.29 -3.94 -19.41
C PHE A 397 -15.68 -4.30 -19.91
N HIS A 398 -16.55 -4.77 -19.04
CA HIS A 398 -17.90 -5.21 -19.38
C HIS A 398 -18.74 -4.10 -20.02
N ALA A 399 -18.72 -2.89 -19.46
CA ALA A 399 -19.56 -1.78 -19.89
C ALA A 399 -19.35 -1.37 -21.37
N PRO A 400 -18.13 -1.09 -21.86
CA PRO A 400 -17.93 -0.73 -23.26
C PRO A 400 -18.29 -1.89 -24.21
N LEU A 401 -18.01 -3.14 -23.86
CA LEU A 401 -18.35 -4.29 -24.72
C LEU A 401 -19.85 -4.43 -24.94
N MET A 402 -20.66 -4.23 -23.89
CA MET A 402 -22.11 -4.28 -24.01
C MET A 402 -22.66 -3.21 -24.94
N ILE A 403 -22.13 -1.99 -24.88
CA ILE A 403 -22.58 -0.88 -25.72
C ILE A 403 -22.13 -1.08 -27.17
N ILE A 404 -20.89 -1.52 -27.40
CA ILE A 404 -20.37 -1.81 -28.74
C ILE A 404 -21.19 -2.91 -29.45
N ALA A 405 -21.71 -3.88 -28.69
CA ALA A 405 -22.49 -4.99 -29.22
C ALA A 405 -23.98 -4.70 -29.39
N SER A 406 -24.48 -3.59 -28.83
CA SER A 406 -25.88 -3.14 -28.95
C SER A 406 -26.06 -2.32 -30.22
#